data_AF-A0A7W5G292-F1
#
_entry.id   AF-A0A7W5G292-F1
#
_cell.length_a   1.000
_cell.length_b   1.000
_cell.length_c   1.000
_cell.angle_alpha   90.00
_cell.angle_beta   90.00
_cell.angle_gamma   90.00
#
_symmetry.space_group_name_H-M   'P 1'
#
loop_
_entity.id
_entity.type
_entity.pdbx_description
1 polymer ?
#
loop_
_entity_poly.entity_id
_entity_poly.type
_entity_poly.pdbx_seq_one_letter_code
_entity_poly.pdbx_strand_id
1 'polypeptide(L)'
;MRFGARLQTEHGKLAERELVLADSEALAKGRRLGAELLQRLGDLDPDRVFAVRGGVLKAIKALAAPRDADDLFFRLYPEVQASAKELDALAPDIVAIAKRLRAVGKAYAALDRDLCAHILAGRFLVDYVGGVQLPDRERQAHYASQAEAIEMRVASLSATKATIDMSMRTVAGIARHVNALGHAADGLLHEELPAWHAAYSAALTAARTAQPPAQTSARSLLRDIHTRILAKLRPEG
;
A
#
# COMPACT_ATOMS: atom_id res chain seq x y z
N MET A 1 10.12 -38.96 -12.29
CA MET A 1 10.54 -38.67 -10.90
C MET A 1 9.92 -37.34 -10.45
N ARG A 2 9.42 -37.23 -9.20
CA ARG A 2 8.53 -36.12 -8.72
C ARG A 2 9.19 -35.15 -7.71
N PHE A 3 10.52 -35.12 -7.64
CA PHE A 3 11.24 -34.31 -6.65
C PHE A 3 10.81 -32.84 -6.66
N GLY A 4 10.39 -32.34 -5.50
CA GLY A 4 9.93 -30.96 -5.29
C GLY A 4 8.67 -30.53 -6.06
N ALA A 5 7.98 -31.41 -6.78
CA ALA A 5 6.84 -31.02 -7.62
C ALA A 5 5.70 -30.35 -6.84
N ARG A 6 5.44 -30.84 -5.62
CA ARG A 6 4.43 -30.26 -4.72
C ARG A 6 4.73 -28.80 -4.38
N LEU A 7 6.01 -28.42 -4.23
CA LEU A 7 6.40 -27.04 -3.90
C LEU A 7 6.05 -26.07 -5.03
N GLN A 8 6.21 -26.51 -6.29
CA GLN A 8 5.81 -25.72 -7.46
C GLN A 8 4.30 -25.61 -7.60
N THR A 9 3.56 -26.67 -7.26
CA THR A 9 2.09 -26.61 -7.17
C THR A 9 1.63 -25.63 -6.09
N GLU A 10 2.25 -25.65 -4.90
CA GLU A 10 1.93 -24.70 -3.84
C GLU A 10 2.32 -23.26 -4.23
N HIS A 11 3.44 -23.06 -4.94
CA HIS A 11 3.77 -21.77 -5.53
C HIS A 11 2.67 -21.25 -6.44
N GLY A 12 2.15 -22.07 -7.35
CA GLY A 12 1.05 -21.69 -8.25
C GLY A 12 -0.20 -21.25 -7.49
N LYS A 13 -0.61 -22.03 -6.48
CA LYS A 13 -1.76 -21.67 -5.63
C LYS A 13 -1.55 -20.37 -4.85
N LEU A 14 -0.32 -20.09 -4.41
CA LEU A 14 0.00 -18.84 -3.73
C LEU A 14 -0.03 -17.65 -4.69
N ALA A 15 0.50 -17.81 -5.90
CA ALA A 15 0.46 -16.78 -6.94
C ALA A 15 -0.99 -16.42 -7.33
N GLU A 16 -1.88 -17.41 -7.44
CA GLU A 16 -3.31 -17.17 -7.65
C GLU A 16 -3.94 -16.36 -6.52
N ARG A 17 -3.61 -16.70 -5.26
CA ARG A 17 -4.11 -15.96 -4.09
C ARG A 17 -3.56 -14.54 -4.01
N GLU A 18 -2.29 -14.35 -4.37
CA GLU A 18 -1.66 -13.04 -4.49
C GLU A 18 -2.40 -12.19 -5.54
N LEU A 19 -2.64 -12.75 -6.73
CA LEU A 19 -3.31 -12.06 -7.82
C LEU A 19 -4.73 -11.61 -7.43
N VAL A 20 -5.51 -12.48 -6.80
CA VAL A 20 -6.87 -12.13 -6.29
C VAL A 20 -6.83 -10.97 -5.28
N LEU A 21 -5.76 -10.85 -4.49
CA LEU A 21 -5.60 -9.74 -3.55
C LEU A 21 -5.13 -8.46 -4.24
N ALA A 22 -4.24 -8.57 -5.22
CA ALA A 22 -3.75 -7.45 -6.01
C ALA A 22 -4.88 -6.80 -6.84
N ASP A 23 -5.79 -7.61 -7.37
CA ASP A 23 -6.95 -7.20 -8.17
C ASP A 23 -8.19 -6.87 -7.31
N SER A 24 -8.01 -6.68 -6.01
CA SER A 24 -9.12 -6.35 -5.11
C SER A 24 -9.73 -4.98 -5.47
N GLU A 25 -11.03 -4.99 -5.80
CA GLU A 25 -11.80 -3.77 -6.08
C GLU A 25 -11.81 -2.82 -4.87
N ALA A 26 -11.96 -3.36 -3.65
CA ALA A 26 -11.92 -2.56 -2.43
C ALA A 26 -10.57 -1.82 -2.27
N LEU A 27 -9.46 -2.47 -2.60
CA LEU A 27 -8.14 -1.84 -2.59
C LEU A 27 -7.99 -0.77 -3.68
N ALA A 28 -8.48 -1.04 -4.88
CA ALA A 28 -8.50 -0.06 -5.97
C ALA A 28 -9.34 1.17 -5.61
N LYS A 29 -10.56 0.95 -5.09
CA LYS A 29 -11.47 2.01 -4.64
C LYS A 29 -10.87 2.81 -3.49
N GLY A 30 -10.29 2.14 -2.50
CA GLY A 30 -9.62 2.78 -1.37
C GLY A 30 -8.46 3.68 -1.80
N ARG A 31 -7.59 3.22 -2.71
CA ARG A 31 -6.50 4.03 -3.29
C ARG A 31 -7.04 5.27 -4.01
N ARG A 32 -8.11 5.10 -4.80
CA ARG A 32 -8.75 6.22 -5.52
C ARG A 32 -9.30 7.25 -4.54
N LEU A 33 -10.06 6.81 -3.53
CA LEU A 33 -10.63 7.69 -2.50
C LEU A 33 -9.55 8.43 -1.70
N GLY A 34 -8.46 7.76 -1.33
CA GLY A 34 -7.34 8.39 -0.65
C GLY A 34 -6.69 9.50 -1.50
N ALA A 35 -6.48 9.25 -2.80
CA ALA A 35 -5.95 10.24 -3.73
C ALA A 35 -6.92 11.41 -3.94
N GLU A 36 -8.22 11.14 -4.10
CA GLU A 36 -9.25 12.17 -4.21
C GLU A 36 -9.32 13.04 -2.95
N LEU A 37 -9.25 12.44 -1.75
CA LEU A 37 -9.22 13.17 -0.48
C LEU A 37 -7.99 14.07 -0.38
N LEU A 38 -6.80 13.55 -0.72
CA LEU A 38 -5.56 14.34 -0.76
C LEU A 38 -5.68 15.53 -1.71
N GLN A 39 -6.25 15.32 -2.89
CA GLN A 39 -6.43 16.37 -3.87
C GLN A 39 -7.40 17.44 -3.35
N ARG A 40 -8.60 17.06 -2.92
CA ARG A 40 -9.62 18.00 -2.44
C ARG A 40 -9.17 18.77 -1.20
N LEU A 41 -8.45 18.11 -0.28
CA LEU A 41 -7.84 18.80 0.86
C LEU A 41 -6.74 19.77 0.38
N GLY A 42 -5.90 19.37 -0.58
CA GLY A 42 -4.90 20.28 -1.17
C GLY A 42 -5.52 21.50 -1.88
N ASP A 43 -6.71 21.37 -2.45
CA ASP A 43 -7.47 22.49 -3.02
C ASP A 43 -8.04 23.43 -1.94
N LEU A 44 -8.25 22.90 -0.73
CA LEU A 44 -8.66 23.63 0.47
C LEU A 44 -7.46 23.98 1.38
N ASP A 45 -6.26 24.07 0.82
CA ASP A 45 -5.05 24.47 1.55
C ASP A 45 -5.24 25.86 2.18
N PRO A 46 -5.21 25.97 3.52
CA PRO A 46 -5.42 27.22 4.23
C PRO A 46 -4.47 28.34 3.77
N ASP A 47 -3.23 28.03 3.43
CA ASP A 47 -2.26 29.04 3.01
C ASP A 47 -2.57 29.58 1.61
N ARG A 48 -3.23 28.79 0.76
CA ARG A 48 -3.72 29.22 -0.57
C ARG A 48 -5.03 29.98 -0.46
N VAL A 49 -5.98 29.45 0.31
CA VAL A 49 -7.34 30.00 0.40
C VAL A 49 -7.36 31.33 1.17
N PHE A 50 -6.55 31.47 2.22
CA PHE A 50 -6.50 32.69 3.04
C PHE A 50 -5.33 33.63 2.71
N ALA A 51 -4.64 33.44 1.59
CA ALA A 51 -3.52 34.28 1.17
C ALA A 51 -3.95 35.77 1.12
N VAL A 52 -3.43 36.58 2.05
CA VAL A 52 -3.80 38.00 2.20
C VAL A 52 -3.37 38.83 0.97
N ARG A 53 -4.33 39.59 0.44
CA ARG A 53 -4.15 40.71 -0.50
C ARG A 53 -3.25 41.79 0.14
N GLY A 54 -1.96 41.76 -0.12
CA GLY A 54 -1.01 42.76 0.37
C GLY A 54 0.01 43.10 -0.71
N GLY A 55 -0.17 44.25 -1.38
CA GLY A 55 0.78 44.84 -2.33
C GLY A 55 0.21 45.06 -3.75
N VAL A 56 0.54 46.20 -4.36
CA VAL A 56 0.07 46.63 -5.70
C VAL A 56 0.45 45.61 -6.81
N LEU A 57 1.53 44.85 -6.64
CA LEU A 57 1.91 43.73 -7.52
C LEU A 57 1.09 42.43 -7.30
N LYS A 58 0.38 42.30 -6.16
CA LYS A 58 -0.55 41.20 -5.88
C LYS A 58 -1.97 41.46 -6.38
N ALA A 59 -2.31 42.69 -6.78
CA ALA A 59 -3.62 42.99 -7.38
C ALA A 59 -3.85 42.23 -8.70
N ILE A 60 -2.78 41.97 -9.45
CA ILE A 60 -2.81 41.16 -10.68
C ILE A 60 -2.93 39.66 -10.35
N LYS A 61 -2.35 39.19 -9.22
CA LYS A 61 -2.60 37.83 -8.69
C LYS A 61 -3.97 37.67 -8.03
N ALA A 62 -4.59 38.76 -7.57
CA ALA A 62 -5.93 38.74 -6.99
C ALA A 62 -7.05 38.53 -8.03
N LEU A 63 -6.76 38.73 -9.32
CA LEU A 63 -7.62 38.32 -10.44
C LEU A 63 -7.55 36.80 -10.73
N ALA A 64 -6.56 36.11 -10.15
CA ALA A 64 -6.40 34.66 -10.18
C ALA A 64 -6.66 34.00 -8.80
N ALA A 65 -7.04 34.79 -7.78
CA ALA A 65 -7.45 34.25 -6.49
C ALA A 65 -8.79 33.51 -6.68
N PRO A 66 -8.95 32.30 -6.12
CA PRO A 66 -10.21 31.57 -6.22
C PRO A 66 -11.37 32.44 -5.75
N ARG A 67 -12.51 32.23 -6.40
CA ARG A 67 -13.87 32.54 -5.92
C ARG A 67 -13.94 32.43 -4.40
N ASP A 68 -14.70 33.33 -3.80
CA ASP A 68 -15.03 33.43 -2.36
C ASP A 68 -14.64 32.17 -1.55
N ALA A 69 -13.73 32.33 -0.58
CA ALA A 69 -13.21 31.23 0.25
C ALA A 69 -14.35 30.42 0.88
N ASP A 70 -15.46 31.08 1.16
CA ASP A 70 -16.70 30.48 1.62
C ASP A 70 -17.34 29.60 0.53
N ASP A 71 -17.56 30.11 -0.67
CA ASP A 71 -18.10 29.34 -1.81
C ASP A 71 -17.24 28.10 -2.13
N LEU A 72 -15.91 28.24 -2.05
CA LEU A 72 -14.98 27.13 -2.28
C LEU A 72 -15.14 26.05 -1.20
N PHE A 73 -15.19 26.46 0.07
CA PHE A 73 -15.36 25.54 1.19
C PHE A 73 -16.73 24.83 1.16
N PHE A 74 -17.83 25.58 0.97
CA PHE A 74 -19.18 25.02 0.88
C PHE A 74 -19.35 24.06 -0.28
N ARG A 75 -18.59 24.24 -1.37
CA ARG A 75 -18.59 23.33 -2.52
C ARG A 75 -17.80 22.05 -2.28
N LEU A 76 -16.57 22.17 -1.78
CA LEU A 76 -15.65 21.03 -1.71
C LEU A 76 -15.79 20.21 -0.42
N TYR A 77 -16.20 20.81 0.70
CA TYR A 77 -16.33 20.08 1.96
C TYR A 77 -17.34 18.92 1.91
N PRO A 78 -18.53 19.05 1.30
CA PRO A 78 -19.44 17.91 1.14
C PRO A 78 -18.82 16.74 0.38
N GLU A 79 -17.99 17.03 -0.63
CA GLU A 79 -17.26 15.99 -1.37
C GLU A 79 -16.18 15.32 -0.53
N VAL A 80 -15.43 16.10 0.26
CA VAL A 80 -14.46 15.56 1.24
C VAL A 80 -15.17 14.63 2.23
N GLN A 81 -16.32 15.06 2.76
CA GLN A 81 -17.10 14.26 3.70
C GLN A 81 -17.65 12.98 3.05
N ALA A 82 -18.12 13.06 1.80
CA ALA A 82 -18.60 11.90 1.06
C ALA A 82 -17.49 10.86 0.86
N SER A 83 -16.31 11.28 0.39
CA SER A 83 -15.18 10.36 0.20
C SER A 83 -14.66 9.77 1.50
N ALA A 84 -14.66 10.52 2.59
CA ALA A 84 -14.28 9.99 3.90
C ALA A 84 -15.30 8.97 4.43
N LYS A 85 -16.61 9.17 4.20
CA LYS A 85 -17.65 8.18 4.50
C LYS A 85 -17.47 6.90 3.69
N GLU A 86 -17.18 7.03 2.40
CA GLU A 86 -16.93 5.86 1.56
C GLU A 86 -15.65 5.13 1.97
N LEU A 87 -14.60 5.85 2.38
CA LEU A 87 -13.36 5.25 2.85
C LEU A 87 -13.55 4.53 4.19
N ASP A 88 -14.30 5.11 5.12
CA ASP A 88 -14.68 4.51 6.41
C ASP A 88 -15.50 3.23 6.20
N ALA A 89 -16.47 3.26 5.27
CA ALA A 89 -17.26 2.07 4.92
C ALA A 89 -16.40 0.93 4.35
N LEU A 90 -15.25 1.23 3.72
CA LEU A 90 -14.30 0.22 3.21
C LEU A 90 -13.33 -0.30 4.28
N ALA A 91 -13.27 0.31 5.48
CA ALA A 91 -12.30 -0.05 6.50
C ALA A 91 -12.32 -1.56 6.88
N PRO A 92 -13.49 -2.23 7.06
CA PRO A 92 -13.51 -3.66 7.35
C PRO A 92 -12.86 -4.51 6.26
N ASP A 93 -13.09 -4.16 4.98
CA ASP A 93 -12.53 -4.87 3.84
C ASP A 93 -11.01 -4.67 3.74
N ILE A 94 -10.53 -3.44 3.99
CA ILE A 94 -9.11 -3.11 4.03
C ILE A 94 -8.40 -3.95 5.12
N VAL A 95 -9.00 -4.05 6.31
CA VAL A 95 -8.48 -4.89 7.40
C VAL A 95 -8.45 -6.37 7.02
N ALA A 96 -9.51 -6.87 6.36
CA ALA A 96 -9.57 -8.25 5.89
C ALA A 96 -8.49 -8.54 4.84
N ILE A 97 -8.27 -7.63 3.90
CA ILE A 97 -7.20 -7.72 2.88
C ILE A 97 -5.82 -7.72 3.54
N ALA A 98 -5.57 -6.82 4.50
CA ALA A 98 -4.31 -6.76 5.24
C ALA A 98 -3.98 -8.10 5.92
N LYS A 99 -4.98 -8.72 6.57
CA LYS A 99 -4.84 -10.03 7.21
C LYS A 99 -4.52 -11.12 6.20
N ARG A 100 -5.19 -11.12 5.04
CA ARG A 100 -4.95 -12.09 3.96
C ARG A 100 -3.55 -11.93 3.35
N LEU A 101 -3.11 -10.71 3.08
CA LEU A 101 -1.75 -10.42 2.59
C LEU A 101 -0.68 -10.90 3.57
N ARG A 102 -0.87 -10.68 4.89
CA ARG A 102 0.04 -11.20 5.91
C ARG A 102 0.09 -12.73 5.91
N ALA A 103 -1.04 -13.40 5.70
CA ALA A 103 -1.08 -14.86 5.60
C ALA A 103 -0.34 -15.37 4.35
N VAL A 104 -0.55 -14.73 3.19
CA VAL A 104 0.16 -15.04 1.94
C VAL A 104 1.67 -14.82 2.10
N GLY A 105 2.10 -13.70 2.68
CA GLY A 105 3.52 -13.44 2.94
C GLY A 105 4.17 -14.48 3.84
N LYS A 106 3.48 -14.92 4.90
CA LYS A 106 3.95 -16.03 5.76
C LYS A 106 4.06 -17.36 4.99
N ALA A 107 3.11 -17.64 4.10
CA ALA A 107 3.12 -18.85 3.30
C ALA A 107 4.27 -18.85 2.28
N TYR A 108 4.55 -17.72 1.62
CA TYR A 108 5.74 -17.58 0.76
C TYR A 108 7.04 -17.79 1.54
N ALA A 109 7.18 -17.20 2.74
CA ALA A 109 8.38 -17.39 3.57
C ALA A 109 8.56 -18.86 4.01
N ALA A 110 7.47 -19.59 4.26
CA ALA A 110 7.55 -21.03 4.53
C ALA A 110 7.99 -21.81 3.28
N LEU A 111 7.37 -21.53 2.13
CA LEU A 111 7.70 -22.19 0.87
C LEU A 111 9.14 -21.94 0.43
N ASP A 112 9.66 -20.74 0.68
CA ASP A 112 11.06 -20.39 0.40
C ASP A 112 12.05 -21.28 1.18
N ARG A 113 11.81 -21.47 2.47
CA ARG A 113 12.61 -22.36 3.31
C ARG A 113 12.53 -23.81 2.84
N ASP A 114 11.34 -24.27 2.49
CA ASP A 114 11.12 -25.64 2.00
C ASP A 114 11.85 -25.87 0.66
N LEU A 115 11.85 -24.87 -0.22
CA LEU A 115 12.60 -24.91 -1.48
C LEU A 115 14.11 -24.95 -1.24
N CYS A 116 14.63 -24.14 -0.32
CA CYS A 116 16.06 -24.17 0.03
C CYS A 116 16.47 -25.57 0.53
N ALA A 117 15.66 -26.18 1.39
CA ALA A 117 15.91 -27.53 1.89
C ALA A 117 15.89 -28.58 0.75
N HIS A 118 14.92 -28.50 -0.17
CA HIS A 118 14.85 -29.43 -1.31
C HIS A 118 15.99 -29.22 -2.31
N ILE A 119 16.39 -27.97 -2.58
CA ILE A 119 17.54 -27.68 -3.44
C ILE A 119 18.81 -28.29 -2.84
N LEU A 120 19.03 -28.10 -1.53
CA LEU A 120 20.18 -28.69 -0.83
C LEU A 120 20.15 -30.22 -0.87
N ALA A 121 19.01 -30.84 -0.55
CA ALA A 121 18.86 -32.28 -0.57
C ALA A 121 19.07 -32.86 -1.98
N GLY A 122 18.57 -32.18 -3.02
CA GLY A 122 18.76 -32.61 -4.40
C GLY A 122 20.22 -32.55 -4.82
N ARG A 123 20.94 -31.47 -4.48
CA ARG A 123 22.39 -31.36 -4.74
C ARG A 123 23.17 -32.46 -4.02
N PHE A 124 22.88 -32.68 -2.74
CA PHE A 124 23.50 -33.76 -1.97
C PHE A 124 23.29 -35.13 -2.63
N LEU A 125 22.06 -35.44 -3.08
CA LEU A 125 21.77 -36.72 -3.74
C LEU A 125 22.52 -36.88 -5.07
N VAL A 126 22.62 -35.82 -5.86
CA VAL A 126 23.38 -35.81 -7.12
C VAL A 126 24.86 -36.05 -6.85
N ASP A 127 25.45 -35.30 -5.92
CA ASP A 127 26.86 -35.44 -5.53
C ASP A 127 27.16 -36.83 -4.98
N TYR A 128 26.28 -37.35 -4.12
CA TYR A 128 26.41 -38.69 -3.54
C TYR A 128 26.40 -39.77 -4.63
N VAL A 129 25.43 -39.73 -5.55
CA VAL A 129 25.35 -40.71 -6.65
C VAL A 129 26.56 -40.60 -7.58
N GLY A 130 27.05 -39.39 -7.84
CA GLY A 130 28.27 -39.17 -8.65
C GLY A 130 29.54 -39.73 -8.01
N GLY A 131 29.61 -39.78 -6.67
CA GLY A 131 30.76 -40.31 -5.93
C GLY A 131 30.74 -41.82 -5.70
N VAL A 132 29.61 -42.50 -5.90
CA VAL A 132 29.46 -43.94 -5.65
C VAL A 132 29.79 -44.74 -6.92
N GLN A 133 30.73 -45.68 -6.80
CA GLN A 133 30.97 -46.70 -7.82
C GLN A 133 30.22 -47.98 -7.47
N LEU A 134 29.26 -48.35 -8.32
CA LEU A 134 28.53 -49.60 -8.19
C LEU A 134 29.18 -50.69 -9.05
N PRO A 135 29.29 -51.93 -8.55
CA PRO A 135 29.84 -53.05 -9.32
C PRO A 135 29.01 -53.41 -10.56
N ASP A 136 27.71 -53.10 -10.52
CA ASP A 136 26.74 -53.42 -11.55
C ASP A 136 26.54 -52.21 -12.48
N ARG A 137 26.90 -52.40 -13.76
CA ARG A 137 26.85 -51.37 -14.81
C ARG A 137 25.44 -50.86 -15.07
N GLU A 138 24.43 -51.73 -15.00
CA GLU A 138 23.03 -51.34 -15.23
C GLU A 138 22.50 -50.50 -14.07
N ARG A 139 22.84 -50.87 -12.83
CA ARG A 139 22.51 -50.05 -11.66
C ARG A 139 23.21 -48.71 -11.69
N GLN A 140 24.49 -48.66 -12.07
CA GLN A 140 25.23 -47.40 -12.21
C GLN A 140 24.52 -46.47 -13.20
N ALA A 141 24.15 -46.98 -14.39
CA ALA A 141 23.43 -46.21 -15.40
C ALA A 141 22.05 -45.74 -14.91
N HIS A 142 21.31 -46.60 -14.20
CA HIS A 142 20.02 -46.25 -13.62
C HIS A 142 20.12 -45.08 -12.63
N TYR A 143 21.05 -45.16 -11.66
CA TYR A 143 21.24 -44.09 -10.69
C TYR A 143 21.79 -42.81 -11.31
N ALA A 144 22.69 -42.91 -12.29
CA ALA A 144 23.16 -41.75 -13.05
C ALA A 144 21.99 -41.02 -13.74
N SER A 145 21.10 -41.76 -14.39
CA SER A 145 19.89 -41.18 -14.99
C SER A 145 18.95 -40.55 -13.95
N GLN A 146 18.81 -41.15 -12.77
CA GLN A 146 18.06 -40.53 -11.67
C GLN A 146 18.72 -39.25 -11.17
N ALA A 147 20.06 -39.20 -11.06
CA ALA A 147 20.81 -38.03 -10.63
C ALA A 147 20.65 -36.87 -11.64
N GLU A 148 20.80 -37.12 -12.94
CA GLU A 148 20.54 -36.12 -13.99
C GLU A 148 19.11 -35.56 -13.89
N ALA A 149 18.13 -36.44 -13.67
CA ALA A 149 16.76 -36.02 -13.47
C ALA A 149 16.61 -35.15 -12.20
N ILE A 150 17.31 -35.45 -11.10
CA ILE A 150 17.31 -34.63 -9.87
C ILE A 150 17.95 -33.28 -10.12
N GLU A 151 19.07 -33.24 -10.83
CA GLU A 151 19.76 -32.01 -11.19
C GLU A 151 18.86 -31.06 -11.99
N MET A 152 18.17 -31.58 -13.01
CA MET A 152 17.17 -30.81 -13.77
C MET A 152 16.04 -30.27 -12.89
N ARG A 153 15.59 -31.06 -11.90
CA ARG A 153 14.57 -30.61 -10.94
C ARG A 153 15.14 -29.54 -9.98
N VAL A 154 16.38 -29.67 -9.52
CA VAL A 154 17.06 -28.67 -8.69
C VAL A 154 17.17 -27.32 -9.41
N ALA A 155 17.53 -27.33 -10.70
CA ALA A 155 17.56 -26.12 -11.52
C ALA A 155 16.16 -25.48 -11.60
N SER A 156 15.12 -26.28 -11.85
CA SER A 156 13.72 -25.82 -11.89
C SER A 156 13.22 -25.25 -10.55
N LEU A 157 13.58 -25.87 -9.43
CA LEU A 157 13.25 -25.37 -8.08
C LEU A 157 13.99 -24.07 -7.76
N SER A 158 15.25 -23.94 -8.21
CA SER A 158 16.03 -22.71 -8.04
C SER A 158 15.41 -21.53 -8.82
N ALA A 159 14.93 -21.77 -10.04
CA ALA A 159 14.17 -20.77 -10.80
C ALA A 159 12.85 -20.39 -10.09
N THR A 160 12.13 -21.37 -9.53
CA THR A 160 10.91 -21.14 -8.75
C THR A 160 11.18 -20.27 -7.52
N LYS A 161 12.30 -20.51 -6.83
CA LYS A 161 12.73 -19.70 -5.67
C LYS A 161 12.94 -18.23 -6.04
N ALA A 162 13.60 -17.95 -7.18
CA ALA A 162 13.80 -16.56 -7.63
C ALA A 162 12.46 -15.83 -7.86
N THR A 163 11.45 -16.53 -8.38
CA THR A 163 10.10 -15.96 -8.55
C THR A 163 9.43 -15.68 -7.20
N ILE A 164 9.60 -16.56 -6.20
CA ILE A 164 9.06 -16.33 -4.85
C ILE A 164 9.66 -15.09 -4.20
N ASP A 165 10.97 -14.86 -4.36
CA ASP A 165 11.62 -13.68 -3.81
C ASP A 165 11.00 -12.39 -4.38
N MET A 166 10.61 -12.39 -5.66
CA MET A 166 9.88 -11.29 -6.30
C MET A 166 8.45 -11.15 -5.73
N SER A 167 7.67 -12.23 -5.67
CA SER A 167 6.32 -12.24 -5.09
C SER A 167 6.30 -11.74 -3.64
N MET A 168 7.29 -12.12 -2.82
CA MET A 168 7.40 -11.65 -1.44
C MET A 168 7.57 -10.13 -1.37
N ARG A 169 8.35 -9.53 -2.27
CA ARG A 169 8.52 -8.07 -2.36
C ARG A 169 7.23 -7.40 -2.81
N THR A 170 6.53 -7.96 -3.80
CA THR A 170 5.23 -7.47 -4.27
C THR A 170 4.19 -7.48 -3.15
N VAL A 171 4.01 -8.61 -2.47
CA VAL A 171 3.09 -8.75 -1.33
C VAL A 171 3.44 -7.77 -0.21
N ALA A 172 4.74 -7.60 0.11
CA ALA A 172 5.17 -6.63 1.10
C ALA A 172 4.85 -5.17 0.68
N GLY A 173 5.04 -4.85 -0.60
CA GLY A 173 4.66 -3.56 -1.17
C GLY A 173 3.17 -3.29 -1.05
N ILE A 174 2.32 -4.25 -1.45
CA ILE A 174 0.86 -4.13 -1.33
C ILE A 174 0.46 -3.98 0.15
N ALA A 175 1.04 -4.79 1.04
CA ALA A 175 0.74 -4.73 2.46
C ALA A 175 1.07 -3.36 3.09
N ARG A 176 2.17 -2.71 2.70
CA ARG A 176 2.48 -1.34 3.14
C ARG A 176 1.39 -0.36 2.71
N HIS A 177 0.96 -0.40 1.45
CA HIS A 177 -0.10 0.47 0.94
C HIS A 177 -1.44 0.24 1.66
N VAL A 178 -1.82 -1.02 1.88
CA VAL A 178 -3.06 -1.37 2.61
C VAL A 178 -3.02 -0.85 4.05
N ASN A 179 -1.89 -1.01 4.73
CA ASN A 179 -1.73 -0.51 6.10
C ASN A 179 -1.77 1.01 6.16
N ALA A 180 -1.14 1.70 5.21
CA ALA A 180 -1.18 3.16 5.10
C ALA A 180 -2.62 3.65 4.87
N LEU A 181 -3.37 2.99 3.98
CA LEU A 181 -4.78 3.30 3.75
C LEU A 181 -5.64 3.07 4.99
N GLY A 182 -5.41 1.98 5.72
CA GLY A 182 -6.09 1.72 6.99
C GLY A 182 -5.81 2.80 8.05
N HIS A 183 -4.54 3.19 8.19
CA HIS A 183 -4.15 4.30 9.09
C HIS A 183 -4.75 5.63 8.65
N ALA A 184 -4.83 5.89 7.34
CA ALA A 184 -5.43 7.10 6.79
C ALA A 184 -6.92 7.21 7.06
N ALA A 185 -7.65 6.08 7.02
CA ALA A 185 -9.08 6.03 7.30
C ALA A 185 -9.39 6.16 8.80
N ASP A 186 -8.52 5.62 9.66
CA ASP A 186 -8.74 5.52 11.10
C ASP A 186 -9.03 6.87 11.74
N GLY A 187 -10.21 7.09 12.34
CA GLY A 187 -10.58 8.35 12.97
C GLY A 187 -10.76 9.57 12.03
N LEU A 188 -10.55 9.43 10.72
CA LEU A 188 -10.67 10.53 9.77
C LEU A 188 -12.08 11.13 9.77
N LEU A 189 -13.10 10.27 9.65
CA LEU A 189 -14.49 10.69 9.54
C LEU A 189 -15.07 11.23 10.85
N HIS A 190 -14.68 10.65 11.98
CA HIS A 190 -15.33 10.88 13.27
C HIS A 190 -14.59 11.88 14.17
N GLU A 191 -13.29 12.09 13.95
CA GLU A 191 -12.47 12.96 14.79
C GLU A 191 -11.85 14.10 13.99
N GLU A 192 -11.08 13.75 12.95
CA GLU A 192 -10.25 14.73 12.25
C GLU A 192 -11.04 15.66 11.34
N LEU A 193 -11.98 15.14 10.54
CA LEU A 193 -12.80 15.97 9.66
C LEU A 193 -13.74 16.93 10.42
N PRO A 194 -14.43 16.52 11.50
CA PRO A 194 -15.21 17.45 12.31
C PRO A 194 -14.35 18.56 12.92
N ALA A 195 -13.17 18.23 13.47
CA ALA A 195 -12.24 19.21 14.02
C ALA A 195 -11.73 20.18 12.94
N TRP A 196 -11.41 19.66 11.76
CA TRP A 196 -10.98 20.44 10.62
C TRP A 196 -12.09 21.37 10.12
N HIS A 197 -13.32 20.90 9.97
CA HIS A 197 -14.48 21.71 9.59
C HIS A 197 -14.74 22.85 10.57
N ALA A 198 -14.67 22.57 11.88
CA ALA A 198 -14.84 23.58 12.92
C ALA A 198 -13.74 24.66 12.85
N ALA A 199 -12.47 24.25 12.71
CA ALA A 199 -11.36 25.18 12.56
C ALA A 199 -11.45 26.00 11.27
N TYR A 200 -11.89 25.39 10.16
CA TYR A 200 -12.05 26.07 8.88
C TYR A 200 -13.17 27.11 8.95
N SER A 201 -14.32 26.74 9.49
CA SER A 201 -15.46 27.66 9.69
C SER A 201 -15.11 28.82 10.63
N ALA A 202 -14.33 28.55 11.69
CA ALA A 202 -13.81 29.58 12.58
C ALA A 202 -12.85 30.54 11.87
N ALA A 203 -11.97 30.03 11.00
CA ALA A 203 -11.05 30.85 10.22
C ALA A 203 -11.78 31.72 9.19
N LEU A 204 -12.81 31.19 8.51
CA LEU A 204 -13.69 31.95 7.62
C LEU A 204 -14.41 33.08 8.38
N THR A 205 -15.00 32.76 9.54
CA THR A 205 -15.68 33.74 10.40
C THR A 205 -14.71 34.83 10.87
N ALA A 206 -13.54 34.46 11.38
CA ALA A 206 -12.53 35.39 11.85
C ALA A 206 -12.03 36.31 10.72
N ALA A 207 -11.88 35.80 9.50
CA ALA A 207 -11.49 36.60 8.34
C ALA A 207 -12.51 37.70 8.01
N ARG A 208 -13.80 37.51 8.34
CA ARG A 208 -14.86 38.50 8.12
C ARG A 208 -15.00 39.51 9.26
N THR A 209 -14.88 39.06 10.52
CA THR A 209 -15.34 39.83 11.69
C THR A 209 -14.28 40.15 12.73
N ALA A 210 -13.13 39.45 12.73
CA ALA A 210 -12.16 39.54 13.81
C ALA A 210 -10.99 40.48 13.49
N GLN A 211 -10.32 40.98 14.54
CA GLN A 211 -9.08 41.74 14.40
C GLN A 211 -7.89 40.83 14.00
N PRO A 212 -6.82 41.39 13.39
CA PRO A 212 -5.66 40.63 12.89
C PRO A 212 -5.04 39.57 13.83
N PRO A 213 -4.89 39.79 15.17
CA PRO A 213 -4.33 38.76 16.05
C PRO A 213 -5.22 37.51 16.15
N ALA A 214 -6.55 37.69 16.23
CA ALA A 214 -7.50 36.58 16.28
C ALA A 214 -7.58 35.82 14.94
N GLN A 215 -7.48 36.53 13.81
CA GLN A 215 -7.37 35.92 12.48
C GLN A 215 -6.14 35.02 12.35
N THR A 216 -5.00 35.49 12.85
CA THR A 216 -3.73 34.77 12.79
C THR A 216 -3.78 33.48 13.62
N SER A 217 -4.34 33.55 14.83
CA SER A 217 -4.53 32.38 15.69
C SER A 217 -5.43 31.32 15.06
N ALA A 218 -6.58 31.72 14.50
CA ALA A 218 -7.51 30.78 13.86
C ALA A 218 -6.88 30.10 12.64
N ARG A 219 -6.11 30.84 11.83
CA ARG A 219 -5.38 30.28 10.68
C ARG A 219 -4.27 29.32 11.07
N SER A 220 -3.55 29.59 12.16
CA SER A 220 -2.52 28.68 12.66
C SER A 220 -3.11 27.34 13.07
N LEU A 221 -4.17 27.35 13.87
CA LEU A 221 -4.86 26.13 14.29
C LEU A 221 -5.37 25.31 13.10
N LEU A 222 -5.98 25.99 12.13
CA LEU A 222 -6.45 25.35 10.90
C LEU A 222 -5.28 24.71 10.12
N ARG A 223 -4.16 25.42 9.97
CA ARG A 223 -2.97 24.89 9.29
C ARG A 223 -2.42 23.65 9.98
N ASP A 224 -2.38 23.65 11.31
CA ASP A 224 -1.86 22.53 12.10
C ASP A 224 -2.73 21.27 11.92
N ILE A 225 -4.05 21.42 11.97
CA ILE A 225 -5.00 20.31 11.74
C ILE A 225 -4.91 19.85 10.28
N HIS A 226 -4.86 20.77 9.32
CA HIS A 226 -4.80 20.46 7.89
C HIS A 226 -3.53 19.67 7.54
N THR A 227 -2.38 20.12 8.05
CA THR A 227 -1.09 19.45 7.83
C THR A 227 -1.08 18.05 8.43
N ARG A 228 -1.70 17.87 9.61
CA ARG A 228 -1.83 16.56 10.25
C ARG A 228 -2.64 15.57 9.40
N ILE A 229 -3.79 15.99 8.89
CA ILE A 229 -4.64 15.17 8.02
C ILE A 229 -3.89 14.81 6.73
N LEU A 230 -3.22 15.78 6.09
CA LEU A 230 -2.43 15.53 4.89
C LEU A 230 -1.26 14.57 5.13
N ALA A 231 -0.57 14.70 6.26
CA ALA A 231 0.53 13.82 6.63
C ALA A 231 0.06 12.37 6.78
N LYS A 232 -1.13 12.17 7.35
CA LYS A 232 -1.74 10.85 7.56
C LYS A 232 -2.22 10.19 6.27
N LEU A 233 -2.74 11.00 5.33
CA LEU A 233 -3.21 10.51 4.03
C LEU A 233 -2.07 10.24 3.03
N ARG A 234 -0.90 10.86 3.21
CA ARG A 234 0.27 10.59 2.35
C ARG A 234 0.90 9.25 2.74
N PRO A 235 0.98 8.29 1.81
CA PRO A 235 1.75 7.08 2.07
C PRO A 235 3.22 7.44 2.29
N GLU A 236 3.84 6.92 3.36
CA GLU A 236 5.31 6.96 3.49
C GLU A 236 5.92 6.23 2.29
N GLY A 237 6.81 6.91 1.57
CA GLY A 237 7.45 6.42 0.34
C GLY A 237 8.32 5.19 0.55
#